data_AF-A0A954K751-F1
#
_entry.id   AF-A0A954K751-F1
#
_cell.length_a   1.000
_cell.length_b   1.000
_cell.length_c   1.000
_cell.angle_alpha   90.00
_cell.angle_beta   90.00
_cell.angle_gamma   90.00
#
_symmetry.space_group_name_H-M   'P 1'
#
loop_
_entity.id
_entity.type
_entity.pdbx_description
1 polymer ?
#
loop_
_entity_poly.entity_id
_entity_poly.type
_entity_poly.pdbx_seq_one_letter_code
_entity_poly.pdbx_strand_id
1 'polypeptide(L)'
;EGAVTKLEQYKDRSIKTRAVPGEIVMKAKLSEQGVRGASVEIPDGKRVFTTSVDMTKTHSGLILPGDFVDVYVTFTARKPQGGTSTITKVILERVKIFATDHLTDVGGTESNQVKSKNISLLLSPREGAMLKLAEKKGEVHLALRAQSDSTDSEDVQFDDDELAEVFSIEGSDYLKDGEESTQGDVKKKDKEEVVHQEKEPQSAKQFLDEEQEPQQMTSTSATAEPLEEPKKMWQIEIFSGEEKIVQEVELLEEEIEDQKAALKDLWEVFTTKQKQKIN
;
A
#
# COMPACT_ATOMS: atom_id res chain seq x y z
N GLU A 1 2.46 26.78 39.34
CA GLU A 1 2.18 25.59 40.18
C GLU A 1 2.19 24.33 39.30
N GLY A 2 2.21 23.11 39.86
CA GLY A 2 2.09 21.87 39.09
C GLY A 2 3.27 21.46 38.18
N ALA A 3 4.37 22.21 38.17
CA ALA A 3 5.60 21.87 37.46
C ALA A 3 6.33 20.67 38.10
N VAL A 4 6.94 19.83 37.27
CA VAL A 4 7.80 18.72 37.70
C VAL A 4 9.13 19.30 38.21
N THR A 5 9.47 19.00 39.46
CA THR A 5 10.64 19.55 40.18
C THR A 5 11.45 18.51 40.94
N LYS A 6 10.96 17.26 41.05
CA LYS A 6 11.65 16.14 41.69
C LYS A 6 11.65 14.90 40.80
N LEU A 7 12.68 14.07 40.90
CA LEU A 7 12.83 12.81 40.15
C LEU A 7 11.58 11.91 40.27
N GLU A 8 11.06 11.74 41.48
CA GLU A 8 9.87 10.95 41.81
C GLU A 8 8.60 11.40 41.05
N GLN A 9 8.52 12.65 40.61
CA GLN A 9 7.35 13.20 39.94
C GLN A 9 7.27 12.84 38.45
N TYR A 10 8.39 12.39 37.84
CA TYR A 10 8.43 11.91 36.46
C TYR A 10 8.96 10.49 36.28
N LYS A 11 9.63 9.91 37.29
CA LYS A 11 10.09 8.52 37.24
C LYS A 11 8.94 7.58 36.87
N ASP A 12 9.20 6.69 35.92
CA ASP A 12 8.27 5.69 35.38
C ASP A 12 6.99 6.24 34.72
N ARG A 13 6.94 7.52 34.35
CA ARG A 13 5.87 8.13 33.56
C ARG A 13 6.36 8.46 32.15
N SER A 14 5.51 8.24 31.14
CA SER A 14 5.72 8.76 29.78
C SER A 14 5.08 10.14 29.61
N ILE A 15 5.56 10.92 28.65
CA ILE A 15 4.90 12.17 28.26
C ILE A 15 3.73 11.88 27.32
N LYS A 16 2.58 12.52 27.56
CA LYS A 16 1.33 12.36 26.78
C LYS A 16 1.30 13.20 25.50
N THR A 17 2.08 14.27 25.47
CA THR A 17 2.05 15.30 24.44
C THR A 17 3.47 15.74 24.12
N ARG A 18 3.72 16.16 22.88
CA ARG A 18 5.05 16.63 22.45
C ARG A 18 5.58 17.71 23.41
N ALA A 19 6.86 17.62 23.74
CA ALA A 19 7.60 18.68 24.40
C ALA A 19 8.66 19.27 23.48
N VAL A 20 9.09 20.50 23.81
CA VAL A 20 10.10 21.27 23.08
C VAL A 20 11.28 21.53 24.03
N PRO A 21 12.55 21.56 23.56
CA PRO A 21 13.68 21.93 24.39
C PRO A 21 13.45 23.27 25.11
N GLY A 22 13.70 23.31 26.42
CA GLY A 22 13.44 24.47 27.28
C GLY A 22 12.02 24.57 27.86
N GLU A 23 11.07 23.70 27.46
CA GLU A 23 9.73 23.69 28.04
C GLU A 23 9.71 23.14 29.48
N ILE A 24 8.99 23.83 30.38
CA ILE A 24 8.74 23.35 31.75
C ILE A 24 7.68 22.24 31.71
N VAL A 25 8.10 20.99 31.92
CA VAL A 25 7.17 19.85 31.99
C VAL A 25 6.25 19.97 33.21
N MET A 26 4.95 20.12 32.97
CA MET A 26 3.92 20.04 34.01
C MET A 26 3.53 18.60 34.29
N LYS A 27 3.14 18.29 35.54
CA LYS A 27 2.65 16.95 35.94
C LYS A 27 1.44 16.50 35.09
N ALA A 28 0.65 17.43 34.56
CA ALA A 28 -0.47 17.16 33.64
C ALA A 28 -0.03 16.61 32.26
N LYS A 29 1.18 16.94 31.78
CA LYS A 29 1.74 16.39 30.53
C LYS A 29 2.25 14.95 30.69
N LEU A 30 2.26 14.39 31.90
CA LEU A 30 2.74 13.04 32.19
C LEU A 30 1.59 12.03 32.36
N SER A 31 1.90 10.76 32.08
CA SER A 31 1.07 9.60 32.38
C SER A 31 1.05 9.27 33.88
N GLU A 32 0.27 8.26 34.23
CA GLU A 32 0.35 7.62 35.55
C GLU A 32 1.61 6.76 35.67
N GLN A 33 2.00 6.40 36.89
CA GLN A 33 3.27 5.74 37.14
C GLN A 33 3.21 4.27 36.69
N GLY A 34 4.18 3.84 35.88
CA GLY A 34 4.20 2.52 35.22
C GLY A 34 3.36 2.45 33.94
N VAL A 35 2.50 3.44 33.70
CA VAL A 35 1.56 3.50 32.56
C VAL A 35 2.27 4.21 31.40
N ARG A 36 2.58 3.49 30.31
CA ARG A 36 3.44 3.97 29.21
C ARG A 36 2.90 3.63 27.82
N GLY A 37 3.05 4.56 26.88
CA GLY A 37 2.81 4.36 25.44
C GLY A 37 1.35 4.52 24.98
N ALA A 38 1.14 4.51 23.66
CA ALA A 38 -0.17 4.73 23.04
C ALA A 38 -1.24 3.70 23.44
N SER A 39 -0.83 2.49 23.85
CA SER A 39 -1.72 1.43 24.33
C SER A 39 -2.60 1.83 25.52
N VAL A 40 -2.21 2.87 26.27
CA VAL A 40 -2.94 3.44 27.40
C VAL A 40 -4.23 4.14 26.98
N GLU A 41 -4.29 4.63 25.74
CA GLU A 41 -5.42 5.38 25.19
C GLU A 41 -6.40 4.48 24.41
N ILE A 42 -6.13 3.17 24.36
CA ILE A 42 -6.99 2.15 23.75
C ILE A 42 -7.97 1.63 24.83
N PRO A 43 -9.30 1.81 24.67
CA PRO A 43 -10.29 1.27 25.61
C PRO A 43 -10.34 -0.27 25.58
N ASP A 44 -10.73 -0.86 26.71
CA ASP A 44 -10.91 -2.31 26.84
C ASP A 44 -11.78 -2.91 25.73
N GLY A 45 -11.40 -4.09 25.25
CA GLY A 45 -12.06 -4.78 24.14
C GLY A 45 -11.72 -4.26 22.74
N LYS A 46 -11.34 -2.98 22.58
CA LYS A 46 -10.82 -2.42 21.32
C LYS A 46 -9.30 -2.65 21.18
N ARG A 47 -8.78 -2.36 20.00
CA ARG A 47 -7.40 -2.49 19.50
C ARG A 47 -7.21 -1.47 18.37
N VAL A 48 -5.97 -1.08 18.10
CA VAL A 48 -5.66 -0.19 16.97
C VAL A 48 -5.27 -1.04 15.76
N PHE A 49 -5.89 -0.77 14.61
CA PHE A 49 -5.57 -1.38 13.32
C PHE A 49 -5.27 -0.26 12.31
N THR A 50 -4.09 -0.30 11.69
CA THR A 50 -3.71 0.67 10.66
C THR A 50 -4.06 0.14 9.27
N THR A 51 -4.73 0.96 8.47
CA THR A 51 -4.87 0.79 7.01
C THR A 51 -4.15 1.94 6.31
N SER A 52 -3.62 1.69 5.11
CA SER A 52 -3.17 2.75 4.22
C SER A 52 -4.32 3.13 3.30
N VAL A 53 -4.48 4.42 3.01
CA VAL A 53 -5.47 4.92 2.04
C VAL A 53 -4.84 5.93 1.09
N ASP A 54 -5.34 5.95 -0.15
CA ASP A 54 -4.95 6.91 -1.18
C ASP A 54 -5.54 8.31 -0.87
N MET A 55 -4.69 9.33 -0.77
CA MET A 55 -5.13 10.71 -0.52
C MET A 55 -5.78 11.38 -1.73
N THR A 56 -5.68 10.81 -2.93
CA THR A 56 -6.43 11.29 -4.11
C THR A 56 -7.90 10.87 -4.05
N LYS A 57 -8.18 9.70 -3.45
CA LYS A 57 -9.52 9.12 -3.28
C LYS A 57 -10.19 9.42 -1.94
N THR A 58 -9.45 9.98 -0.97
CA THR A 58 -9.91 10.16 0.42
C THR A 58 -9.85 11.64 0.83
N HIS A 59 -10.93 12.14 1.46
CA HIS A 59 -11.15 13.52 1.92
C HIS A 59 -9.86 14.33 2.21
N SER A 60 -9.51 15.22 1.26
CA SER A 60 -8.19 15.87 1.12
C SER A 60 -7.61 16.45 2.42
N GLY A 61 -6.85 15.63 3.14
CA GLY A 61 -6.23 15.98 4.42
C GLY A 61 -7.18 16.16 5.62
N LEU A 62 -8.51 16.18 5.42
CA LEU A 62 -9.50 16.60 6.42
C LEU A 62 -9.65 15.67 7.62
N ILE A 63 -9.28 14.39 7.48
CA ILE A 63 -9.45 13.38 8.53
C ILE A 63 -8.40 13.56 9.64
N LEU A 64 -8.85 13.73 10.88
CA LEU A 64 -8.03 13.95 12.09
C LEU A 64 -8.19 12.83 13.15
N PRO A 65 -7.22 12.69 14.07
CA PRO A 65 -7.37 11.83 15.25
C PRO A 65 -8.56 12.27 16.12
N GLY A 66 -9.46 11.32 16.43
CA GLY A 66 -10.67 11.58 17.21
C GLY A 66 -11.97 11.61 16.39
N ASP A 67 -11.88 11.76 15.06
CA ASP A 67 -13.02 11.72 14.15
C ASP A 67 -13.65 10.32 14.03
N PHE A 68 -14.81 10.25 13.39
CA PHE A 68 -15.50 9.01 13.03
C PHE A 68 -15.52 8.81 11.52
N VAL A 69 -15.30 7.59 11.05
CA VAL A 69 -15.38 7.20 9.64
C VAL A 69 -16.21 5.94 9.45
N ASP A 70 -16.81 5.83 8.28
CA ASP A 70 -17.40 4.59 7.77
C ASP A 70 -16.45 3.96 6.76
N VAL A 71 -16.38 2.63 6.79
CA VAL A 71 -15.41 1.84 6.00
C VAL A 71 -16.15 1.09 4.91
N TYR A 72 -15.83 1.42 3.68
CA TYR A 72 -16.35 0.79 2.46
C TYR A 72 -15.28 -0.15 1.90
N VAL A 73 -15.69 -1.26 1.31
CA VAL A 73 -14.82 -2.10 0.48
C VAL A 73 -15.43 -2.33 -0.89
N THR A 74 -14.60 -2.16 -1.93
CA THR A 74 -14.93 -2.37 -3.33
C THR A 74 -14.18 -3.60 -3.82
N PHE A 75 -14.88 -4.69 -4.13
CA PHE A 75 -14.25 -5.97 -4.49
C PHE A 75 -15.03 -6.72 -5.58
N THR A 76 -14.32 -7.50 -6.41
CA THR A 76 -14.94 -8.34 -7.43
C THR A 76 -15.33 -9.71 -6.85
N ALA A 77 -16.59 -10.08 -7.04
CA ALA A 77 -17.16 -11.39 -6.73
C ALA A 77 -17.60 -12.12 -8.01
N ARG A 78 -17.89 -13.43 -7.92
CA ARG A 78 -18.56 -14.17 -9.00
C ARG A 78 -20.07 -14.14 -8.78
N LYS A 79 -20.84 -13.81 -9.82
CA LYS A 79 -22.32 -13.82 -9.74
C LYS A 79 -22.83 -15.28 -9.69
N PRO A 80 -23.96 -15.57 -9.01
CA PRO A 80 -24.49 -16.93 -8.91
C PRO A 80 -24.82 -17.60 -10.25
N GLN A 81 -25.12 -16.79 -11.28
CA GLN A 81 -25.48 -17.24 -12.63
C GLN A 81 -24.26 -17.39 -13.57
N GLY A 82 -23.05 -17.14 -13.06
CA GLY A 82 -21.82 -17.05 -13.86
C GLY A 82 -21.38 -15.60 -14.11
N GLY A 83 -20.12 -15.42 -14.55
CA GLY A 83 -19.51 -14.10 -14.69
C GLY A 83 -19.05 -13.49 -13.35
N THR A 84 -18.69 -12.22 -13.39
CA THR A 84 -18.20 -11.43 -12.25
C THR A 84 -19.02 -10.16 -12.05
N SER A 85 -19.04 -9.66 -10.82
CA SER A 85 -19.54 -8.34 -10.44
C SER A 85 -18.53 -7.67 -9.54
N THR A 86 -18.28 -6.39 -9.73
CA THR A 86 -17.83 -5.51 -8.66
C THR A 86 -18.99 -5.33 -7.69
N ILE A 87 -18.66 -5.26 -6.40
CA ILE A 87 -19.60 -4.97 -5.31
C ILE A 87 -18.90 -3.98 -4.38
N THR A 88 -19.57 -2.88 -4.08
CA THR A 88 -19.19 -1.94 -3.02
C THR A 88 -20.07 -2.20 -1.81
N LYS A 89 -19.50 -2.33 -0.62
CA LYS A 89 -20.27 -2.57 0.62
C LYS A 89 -19.70 -1.83 1.82
N VAL A 90 -20.55 -1.27 2.67
CA VAL A 90 -20.17 -0.81 4.01
C VAL A 90 -19.89 -2.04 4.88
N ILE A 91 -18.71 -2.07 5.51
CA ILE A 91 -18.30 -3.20 6.37
C ILE A 91 -18.16 -2.81 7.83
N LEU A 92 -17.90 -1.54 8.13
CA LEU A 92 -17.76 -1.01 9.49
C LEU A 92 -18.30 0.42 9.53
N GLU A 93 -19.08 0.74 10.55
CA GLU A 93 -19.68 2.07 10.74
C GLU A 93 -19.20 2.75 12.02
N ARG A 94 -19.23 4.08 11.99
CA ARG A 94 -18.91 4.98 13.11
C ARG A 94 -17.61 4.56 13.81
N VAL A 95 -16.60 4.20 13.01
CA VAL A 95 -15.29 3.78 13.47
C VAL A 95 -14.50 5.00 13.92
N LYS A 96 -14.09 5.04 15.19
CA LYS A 96 -13.26 6.12 15.69
C LYS A 96 -11.82 6.00 15.18
N ILE A 97 -11.26 7.10 14.68
CA ILE A 97 -9.85 7.21 14.34
C ILE A 97 -9.03 7.45 15.61
N PHE A 98 -8.02 6.61 15.82
CA PHE A 98 -7.06 6.70 16.90
C PHE A 98 -5.90 7.64 16.57
N ALA A 99 -5.31 7.48 15.38
CA ALA A 99 -4.18 8.28 14.92
C ALA A 99 -4.12 8.35 13.39
N THR A 100 -3.40 9.35 12.87
CA THR A 100 -3.17 9.54 11.44
C THR A 100 -1.71 9.89 11.18
N ASP A 101 -1.10 9.26 10.19
CA ASP A 101 0.28 9.52 9.76
C ASP A 101 0.36 9.60 8.23
N HIS A 102 1.33 10.36 7.70
CA HIS A 102 1.52 10.56 6.28
C HIS A 102 2.73 9.79 5.78
N LEU A 103 2.51 8.79 4.92
CA LEU A 103 3.62 8.11 4.27
C LEU A 103 4.22 9.05 3.22
N THR A 104 5.26 9.76 3.65
CA THR A 104 6.12 10.54 2.75
C THR A 104 7.26 9.63 2.35
N ASP A 105 7.34 9.25 1.08
CA ASP A 105 8.38 8.36 0.58
C ASP A 105 9.72 9.11 0.49
N VAL A 106 10.58 8.89 1.50
CA VAL A 106 11.89 9.53 1.68
C VAL A 106 12.94 8.85 0.79
N GLY A 107 12.68 8.77 -0.52
CA GLY A 107 13.39 7.85 -1.41
C GLY A 107 13.39 8.12 -2.91
N GLY A 108 12.91 9.27 -3.41
CA GLY A 108 12.90 9.51 -4.87
C GLY A 108 12.75 10.97 -5.30
N THR A 109 13.67 11.45 -6.13
CA THR A 109 13.55 12.73 -6.85
C THR A 109 12.83 12.53 -8.19
N GLU A 110 11.55 12.12 -8.16
CA GLU A 110 10.70 12.21 -9.35
C GLU A 110 9.26 12.63 -9.01
N SER A 111 8.70 13.48 -9.86
CA SER A 111 7.57 14.36 -9.49
C SER A 111 6.16 13.77 -9.73
N ASN A 112 5.90 12.54 -9.27
CA ASN A 112 4.53 11.98 -9.30
C ASN A 112 4.19 10.97 -8.18
N GLN A 113 4.80 11.09 -6.99
CA GLN A 113 4.50 10.20 -5.86
C GLN A 113 3.04 10.34 -5.38
N VAL A 114 2.27 9.26 -5.46
CA VAL A 114 0.94 9.12 -4.84
C VAL A 114 1.10 9.17 -3.33
N LYS A 115 0.66 10.26 -2.71
CA LYS A 115 0.69 10.43 -1.25
C LYS A 115 -0.36 9.51 -0.64
N SER A 116 0.09 8.53 0.14
CA SER A 116 -0.80 7.67 0.93
C SER A 116 -0.79 8.11 2.41
N LYS A 117 -1.92 7.97 3.08
CA LYS A 117 -2.10 8.31 4.49
C LYS A 117 -2.37 7.03 5.27
N ASN A 118 -1.55 6.75 6.28
CA ASN A 118 -1.78 5.66 7.22
C ASN A 118 -2.79 6.13 8.26
N ILE A 119 -3.96 5.51 8.29
CA ILE A 119 -5.04 5.83 9.22
C ILE A 119 -5.22 4.66 10.18
N SER A 120 -5.09 4.96 11.47
CA SER A 120 -5.15 3.99 12.56
C SER A 120 -6.53 4.04 13.21
N LEU A 121 -7.28 2.96 13.08
CA LEU A 121 -8.69 2.82 13.43
C LEU A 121 -8.85 2.04 14.75
N LEU A 122 -9.84 2.41 15.57
CA LEU A 122 -10.10 1.80 16.87
C LEU A 122 -11.18 0.72 16.79
N LEU A 123 -10.75 -0.53 16.59
CA LEU A 123 -11.60 -1.68 16.26
C LEU A 123 -11.50 -2.81 17.31
N SER A 124 -12.56 -3.58 17.48
CA SER A 124 -12.54 -4.86 18.20
C SER A 124 -11.84 -5.94 17.36
N PRO A 125 -11.48 -7.09 17.95
CA PRO A 125 -10.88 -8.19 17.20
C PRO A 125 -11.72 -8.65 15.99
N ARG A 126 -13.06 -8.61 16.09
CA ARG A 126 -13.96 -9.03 15.01
C ARG A 126 -14.00 -8.01 13.87
N GLU A 127 -14.15 -6.74 14.21
CA GLU A 127 -14.15 -5.63 13.25
C GLU A 127 -12.78 -5.54 12.53
N GLY A 128 -11.67 -5.66 13.26
CA GLY A 128 -10.33 -5.64 12.68
C GLY A 128 -10.00 -6.86 11.81
N ALA A 129 -10.49 -8.05 12.17
CA ALA A 129 -10.39 -9.24 11.31
C ALA A 129 -11.20 -9.09 10.02
N MET A 130 -12.36 -8.41 10.07
CA MET A 130 -13.15 -8.08 8.89
C MET A 130 -12.40 -7.08 7.98
N LEU A 131 -11.84 -6.01 8.55
CA LEU A 131 -11.01 -5.04 7.81
C LEU A 131 -9.82 -5.74 7.12
N LYS A 132 -9.07 -6.59 7.82
CA LYS A 132 -7.92 -7.30 7.20
C LYS A 132 -8.31 -8.37 6.17
N LEU A 133 -9.55 -8.85 6.17
CA LEU A 133 -10.09 -9.65 5.08
C LEU A 133 -10.54 -8.79 3.89
N ALA A 134 -11.07 -7.59 4.15
CA ALA A 134 -11.49 -6.62 3.14
C ALA A 134 -10.29 -6.05 2.35
N GLU A 135 -9.24 -5.59 3.04
CA GLU A 135 -7.95 -5.16 2.46
C GLU A 135 -7.32 -6.24 1.56
N LYS A 136 -7.58 -7.52 1.82
CA LYS A 136 -7.09 -8.65 1.02
C LYS A 136 -8.01 -9.01 -0.16
N LYS A 137 -9.25 -8.53 -0.17
CA LYS A 137 -10.26 -8.83 -1.20
C LYS A 137 -10.40 -7.74 -2.27
N GLY A 138 -10.11 -6.49 -1.93
CA GLY A 138 -10.35 -5.35 -2.80
C GLY A 138 -9.88 -4.03 -2.19
N GLU A 139 -10.29 -2.92 -2.79
CA GLU A 139 -9.89 -1.59 -2.32
C GLU A 139 -10.76 -1.16 -1.13
N VAL A 140 -10.14 -0.52 -0.12
CA VAL A 140 -10.83 0.00 1.07
C VAL A 140 -10.86 1.52 1.03
N HIS A 141 -12.06 2.09 1.18
CA HIS A 141 -12.29 3.53 1.19
C HIS A 141 -12.87 3.98 2.53
N LEU A 142 -12.62 5.23 2.92
CA LEU A 142 -13.07 5.80 4.19
C LEU A 142 -13.91 7.06 3.94
N ALA A 143 -15.18 7.04 4.37
CA ALA A 143 -16.05 8.20 4.38
C ALA A 143 -16.03 8.89 5.75
N LEU A 144 -15.88 10.21 5.80
CA LEU A 144 -15.89 10.98 7.05
C LEU A 144 -17.33 11.18 7.56
N ARG A 145 -17.67 10.52 8.68
CA ARG A 145 -19.00 10.61 9.32
C ARG A 145 -19.06 11.82 10.26
N ALA A 146 -20.17 12.55 10.26
CA ALA A 146 -20.37 13.67 11.17
C ALA A 146 -20.38 13.21 12.65
N GLN A 147 -19.73 13.97 13.54
CA GLN A 147 -19.48 13.51 14.91
C GLN A 147 -20.77 13.24 15.73
N SER A 148 -21.83 14.01 15.47
CA SER A 148 -23.18 13.84 16.05
C SER A 148 -24.01 12.72 15.41
N ASP A 149 -23.61 12.22 14.24
CA ASP A 149 -24.40 11.24 13.48
C ASP A 149 -24.31 9.84 14.11
N SER A 150 -25.39 9.46 14.76
CA SER A 150 -25.60 8.18 15.45
C SER A 150 -26.70 7.35 14.78
N THR A 151 -26.98 7.63 13.50
CA THR A 151 -27.87 6.83 12.66
C THR A 151 -27.11 5.57 12.24
N ASP A 152 -27.60 4.38 12.55
CA ASP A 152 -27.09 3.16 11.92
C ASP A 152 -27.59 3.14 10.46
N SER A 153 -26.74 2.79 9.50
CA SER A 153 -27.21 2.56 8.12
C SER A 153 -27.99 1.24 8.05
N GLU A 154 -28.86 1.11 7.04
CA GLU A 154 -29.26 -0.23 6.59
C GLU A 154 -28.07 -0.92 5.89
N ASP A 155 -28.18 -2.17 5.44
CA ASP A 155 -27.03 -2.92 4.88
C ASP A 155 -26.61 -2.40 3.48
N VAL A 156 -25.95 -1.24 3.45
CA VAL A 156 -25.56 -0.52 2.23
C VAL A 156 -24.57 -1.36 1.41
N GLN A 157 -25.10 -1.90 0.34
CA GLN A 157 -24.39 -2.55 -0.75
C GLN A 157 -24.84 -1.91 -2.06
N PHE A 158 -23.95 -1.88 -3.05
CA PHE A 158 -24.26 -1.57 -4.44
C PHE A 158 -23.41 -2.48 -5.32
N ASP A 159 -24.00 -3.10 -6.35
CA ASP A 159 -23.27 -3.82 -7.39
C ASP A 159 -23.35 -3.18 -8.79
N ASP A 160 -22.62 -3.75 -9.75
CA ASP A 160 -22.53 -3.24 -11.12
C ASP A 160 -23.90 -3.18 -11.83
N ASP A 161 -24.87 -4.05 -11.50
CA ASP A 161 -26.18 -4.07 -12.15
C ASP A 161 -27.07 -2.96 -11.58
N GLU A 162 -27.10 -2.82 -10.25
CA GLU A 162 -27.81 -1.73 -9.55
C GLU A 162 -27.26 -0.35 -9.97
N LEU A 163 -25.93 -0.24 -10.12
CA LEU A 163 -25.26 0.97 -10.59
C LEU A 163 -25.60 1.28 -12.06
N ALA A 164 -25.68 0.25 -12.92
CA ALA A 164 -26.10 0.42 -14.31
C ALA A 164 -27.57 0.86 -14.43
N GLU A 165 -28.47 0.39 -13.55
CA GLU A 165 -29.85 0.89 -13.50
C GLU A 165 -29.90 2.38 -13.12
N VAL A 166 -29.12 2.82 -12.13
CA VAL A 166 -29.02 4.25 -11.75
C VAL A 166 -28.57 5.13 -12.93
N PHE A 167 -27.62 4.68 -13.74
CA PHE A 167 -27.19 5.41 -14.95
C PHE A 167 -28.14 5.26 -16.16
N SER A 168 -29.08 4.30 -16.13
CA SER A 168 -30.04 4.06 -17.21
C SER A 168 -31.34 4.87 -17.08
N ILE A 169 -31.59 5.51 -15.93
CA ILE A 169 -32.80 6.27 -15.67
C ILE A 169 -32.67 7.70 -16.24
N GLU A 170 -33.39 7.93 -17.34
CA GLU A 170 -33.66 9.25 -17.96
C GLU A 170 -32.45 10.13 -18.35
N GLY A 171 -31.60 9.59 -19.24
CA GLY A 171 -31.15 10.40 -20.39
C GLY A 171 -29.66 10.74 -20.50
N SER A 172 -28.83 9.75 -20.81
CA SER A 172 -27.57 10.00 -21.52
C SER A 172 -27.15 8.82 -22.41
N ASP A 173 -26.98 9.07 -23.71
CA ASP A 173 -26.55 8.07 -24.70
C ASP A 173 -25.04 7.79 -24.61
N TYR A 174 -24.61 7.11 -23.54
CA TYR A 174 -23.21 6.70 -23.36
C TYR A 174 -23.08 5.18 -23.18
N LEU A 175 -22.16 4.59 -23.95
CA LEU A 175 -21.81 3.16 -23.96
C LEU A 175 -22.88 2.19 -24.49
N LYS A 176 -23.55 2.59 -25.59
CA LYS A 176 -23.95 1.65 -26.64
C LYS A 176 -23.24 1.96 -27.95
N ASP A 177 -22.01 1.48 -28.04
CA ASP A 177 -21.48 0.88 -29.26
C ASP A 177 -20.42 -0.16 -28.86
N GLY A 178 -20.52 -1.36 -29.42
CA GLY A 178 -19.50 -2.38 -29.27
C GLY A 178 -18.54 -2.28 -30.44
N GLU A 179 -17.29 -1.88 -30.20
CA GLU A 179 -16.26 -1.84 -31.25
C GLU A 179 -15.80 -3.27 -31.63
N GLU A 180 -16.65 -4.00 -32.36
CA GLU A 180 -16.15 -5.01 -33.27
C GLU A 180 -15.32 -4.31 -34.35
N SER A 181 -14.02 -4.60 -34.41
CA SER A 181 -13.08 -3.94 -35.33
C SER A 181 -13.26 -4.42 -36.78
N THR A 182 -14.32 -3.99 -37.46
CA THR A 182 -14.55 -4.31 -38.87
C THR A 182 -13.75 -3.38 -39.79
N GLN A 183 -12.64 -3.89 -40.30
CA GLN A 183 -11.79 -3.27 -41.31
C GLN A 183 -12.60 -2.79 -42.55
N GLY A 184 -12.64 -1.49 -42.79
CA GLY A 184 -13.44 -0.87 -43.87
C GLY A 184 -12.61 -0.12 -44.90
N ASP A 185 -12.49 -0.66 -46.12
CA ASP A 185 -11.94 0.03 -47.28
C ASP A 185 -12.82 1.21 -47.72
N VAL A 186 -12.24 2.42 -47.85
CA VAL A 186 -12.91 3.56 -48.49
C VAL A 186 -12.06 4.07 -49.67
N LYS A 187 -12.59 3.90 -50.88
CA LYS A 187 -11.96 4.43 -52.11
C LYS A 187 -12.27 5.91 -52.30
N LYS A 188 -11.25 6.63 -52.79
CA LYS A 188 -11.25 8.03 -53.26
C LYS A 188 -12.59 8.55 -53.79
N LYS A 189 -12.87 9.82 -53.49
CA LYS A 189 -13.08 10.80 -54.57
C LYS A 189 -12.55 12.20 -54.23
N ASP A 190 -12.13 12.88 -55.29
CA ASP A 190 -11.56 14.22 -55.39
C ASP A 190 -12.66 15.31 -55.20
N LYS A 191 -12.42 16.62 -54.99
CA LYS A 191 -11.25 17.48 -54.70
C LYS A 191 -11.81 18.91 -54.47
N GLU A 192 -11.25 19.72 -53.57
CA GLU A 192 -11.27 21.20 -53.69
C GLU A 192 -10.18 21.84 -52.80
N GLU A 193 -9.61 22.97 -53.23
CA GLU A 193 -8.30 23.52 -52.82
C GLU A 193 -8.34 25.08 -52.82
N VAL A 194 -7.48 25.85 -52.13
CA VAL A 194 -6.18 25.56 -51.48
C VAL A 194 -6.29 25.62 -49.93
N VAL A 195 -5.63 26.41 -49.06
CA VAL A 195 -4.68 27.56 -49.08
C VAL A 195 -3.61 27.35 -47.97
N HIS A 196 -2.43 27.96 -48.10
CA HIS A 196 -1.23 27.67 -47.29
C HIS A 196 -1.03 28.50 -46.02
N GLN A 197 -0.27 27.95 -45.05
CA GLN A 197 0.97 28.59 -44.58
C GLN A 197 2.03 27.57 -44.11
N GLU A 198 3.29 28.02 -44.09
CA GLU A 198 4.55 27.27 -43.91
C GLU A 198 4.75 26.65 -42.49
N LYS A 199 5.68 25.73 -42.17
CA LYS A 199 6.96 25.28 -42.79
C LYS A 199 7.40 23.92 -42.20
N GLU A 200 8.12 23.07 -42.96
CA GLU A 200 8.85 21.89 -42.43
C GLU A 200 10.33 21.87 -42.90
N PRO A 201 11.28 21.38 -42.09
CA PRO A 201 12.61 20.95 -42.54
C PRO A 201 12.58 19.52 -43.12
N GLN A 202 13.50 19.19 -44.03
CA GLN A 202 13.35 18.05 -44.94
C GLN A 202 14.12 16.77 -44.53
N SER A 203 13.63 15.64 -45.05
CA SER A 203 14.41 14.47 -45.48
C SER A 203 15.13 13.61 -44.42
N ALA A 204 14.37 12.70 -43.78
CA ALA A 204 14.90 11.49 -43.14
C ALA A 204 15.06 10.31 -44.14
N LYS A 205 15.35 10.60 -45.43
CA LYS A 205 15.43 9.58 -46.52
C LYS A 205 16.66 9.70 -47.42
N GLN A 206 17.76 10.26 -46.90
CA GLN A 206 19.05 10.37 -47.60
C GLN A 206 20.22 9.72 -46.82
N PHE A 207 19.92 8.70 -46.00
CA PHE A 207 20.89 8.04 -45.11
C PHE A 207 20.84 6.51 -45.15
N LEU A 208 20.20 5.90 -46.15
CA LEU A 208 19.93 4.44 -46.13
C LEU A 208 20.05 3.70 -47.48
N ASP A 209 20.73 4.29 -48.47
CA ASP A 209 21.04 3.64 -49.76
C ASP A 209 22.34 4.22 -50.37
N GLU A 210 23.50 3.96 -49.73
CA GLU A 210 24.80 4.17 -50.37
C GLU A 210 25.85 3.15 -49.86
N GLU A 211 26.63 2.60 -50.79
CA GLU A 211 27.82 1.73 -50.63
C GLU A 211 27.70 0.39 -49.85
N GLN A 212 27.46 -0.69 -50.61
CA GLN A 212 28.13 -1.98 -50.37
C GLN A 212 29.45 -2.01 -51.17
N GLU A 213 30.57 -2.39 -50.53
CA GLU A 213 31.56 -3.32 -51.13
C GLU A 213 32.45 -3.95 -50.03
N PRO A 214 33.04 -5.16 -50.23
CA PRO A 214 33.56 -5.97 -49.12
C PRO A 214 35.10 -6.06 -49.03
N GLN A 215 35.69 -5.88 -47.83
CA GLN A 215 37.11 -6.20 -47.58
C GLN A 215 37.38 -7.05 -46.31
N GLN A 216 37.73 -8.30 -46.61
CA GLN A 216 38.66 -9.25 -45.96
C GLN A 216 39.09 -9.10 -44.47
N MET A 217 38.94 -10.24 -43.79
CA MET A 217 39.62 -10.72 -42.57
C MET A 217 40.80 -9.88 -42.01
N THR A 218 40.64 -9.42 -40.77
CA THR A 218 41.70 -9.56 -39.75
C THR A 218 41.12 -10.21 -38.50
N SER A 219 41.83 -11.16 -37.90
CA SER A 219 41.33 -11.98 -36.79
C SER A 219 41.90 -11.52 -35.45
N THR A 220 41.09 -10.81 -34.66
CA THR A 220 41.36 -10.59 -33.24
C THR A 220 40.38 -11.42 -32.43
N SER A 221 40.86 -12.51 -31.83
CA SER A 221 40.04 -13.41 -31.01
C SER A 221 39.74 -12.79 -29.66
N ALA A 222 38.58 -12.16 -29.52
CA ALA A 222 38.00 -11.88 -28.21
C ALA A 222 37.40 -13.18 -27.66
N THR A 223 38.07 -13.81 -26.69
CA THR A 223 37.50 -14.94 -25.95
C THR A 223 36.25 -14.47 -25.22
N ALA A 224 35.11 -15.06 -25.53
CA ALA A 224 33.90 -14.85 -24.74
C ALA A 224 34.03 -15.61 -23.42
N GLU A 225 34.33 -14.91 -22.34
CA GLU A 225 34.15 -15.43 -20.99
C GLU A 225 32.65 -15.69 -20.76
N PRO A 226 32.25 -16.83 -20.15
CA PRO A 226 30.86 -17.06 -19.80
C PRO A 226 30.40 -16.00 -18.79
N LEU A 227 29.20 -15.47 -18.99
CA LEU A 227 28.55 -14.62 -17.99
C LEU A 227 28.17 -15.48 -16.77
N GLU A 228 28.99 -15.46 -15.71
CA GLU A 228 28.61 -16.07 -14.44
C GLU A 228 27.39 -15.35 -13.86
N GLU A 229 26.37 -16.12 -13.46
CA GLU A 229 25.18 -15.57 -12.82
C GLU A 229 25.54 -14.97 -11.45
N PRO A 230 24.91 -13.85 -11.04
CA PRO A 230 25.26 -13.17 -9.79
C PRO A 230 24.91 -14.05 -8.58
N LYS A 231 25.94 -14.72 -8.04
CA LYS A 231 25.83 -15.57 -6.85
C LYS A 231 25.25 -14.78 -5.68
N LYS A 232 24.25 -15.36 -5.03
CA LYS A 232 23.61 -14.76 -3.85
C LYS A 232 24.60 -14.87 -2.68
N MET A 233 25.01 -13.74 -2.11
CA MET A 233 25.81 -13.68 -0.90
C MET A 233 25.00 -13.04 0.24
N TRP A 234 25.16 -13.51 1.48
CA TRP A 234 24.71 -12.74 2.64
C TRP A 234 25.83 -11.81 3.09
N GLN A 235 25.48 -10.55 3.29
CA GLN A 235 26.34 -9.56 3.93
C GLN A 235 25.95 -9.49 5.41
N ILE A 236 26.81 -10.02 6.28
CA ILE A 236 26.55 -10.11 7.73
C ILE A 236 27.31 -8.99 8.43
N GLU A 237 26.59 -8.14 9.15
CA GLU A 237 27.16 -7.05 9.94
C GLU A 237 27.29 -7.47 11.40
N ILE A 238 28.51 -7.69 11.87
CA ILE A 238 28.81 -8.07 13.26
C ILE A 238 29.33 -6.84 14.00
N PHE A 239 28.61 -6.44 15.05
CA PHE A 239 28.96 -5.32 15.92
C PHE A 239 29.58 -5.84 17.21
N SER A 240 30.81 -5.42 17.51
CA SER A 240 31.56 -5.81 18.72
C SER A 240 31.93 -4.56 19.52
N GLY A 241 30.97 -4.05 20.30
CA GLY A 241 31.11 -2.75 20.96
C GLY A 241 30.88 -1.62 19.96
N GLU A 242 31.89 -0.79 19.74
CA GLU A 242 31.82 0.35 18.81
C GLU A 242 32.35 0.03 17.40
N GLU A 243 33.03 -1.11 17.21
CA GLU A 243 33.51 -1.56 15.90
C GLU A 243 32.47 -2.42 15.16
N LYS A 244 32.30 -2.11 13.87
CA LYS A 244 31.46 -2.84 12.91
C LYS A 244 32.37 -3.58 11.93
N ILE A 245 32.24 -4.90 11.88
CA ILE A 245 32.87 -5.74 10.86
C ILE A 245 31.77 -6.24 9.93
N VAL A 246 31.96 -6.04 8.62
CA VAL A 246 31.06 -6.56 7.58
C VAL A 246 31.76 -7.72 6.90
N GLN A 247 31.08 -8.86 6.82
CA GLN A 247 31.61 -10.06 6.18
C GLN A 247 30.59 -10.60 5.17
N GLU A 248 31.03 -10.80 3.94
CA GLU A 248 30.23 -11.42 2.87
C GLU A 248 30.51 -12.92 2.82
N VAL A 249 29.44 -13.70 2.74
CA VAL A 249 29.49 -15.17 2.75
C VAL A 249 28.64 -15.71 1.60
N GLU A 250 29.25 -16.57 0.77
CA GLU A 250 28.65 -17.21 -0.39
C GLU A 250 27.64 -18.29 0.03
N LEU A 251 26.44 -18.30 -0.57
CA LEU A 251 25.42 -19.32 -0.30
C LEU A 251 25.74 -20.64 -1.00
N LEU A 252 26.21 -21.62 -0.24
CA LEU A 252 26.13 -23.02 -0.64
C LEU A 252 24.71 -23.54 -0.33
N GLU A 253 23.90 -23.70 -1.37
CA GLU A 253 22.46 -24.01 -1.22
C GLU A 253 22.20 -25.38 -0.54
N GLU A 254 23.19 -26.28 -0.53
CA GLU A 254 23.18 -27.61 0.10
C GLU A 254 22.99 -27.54 1.63
N GLU A 255 23.64 -26.60 2.33
CA GLU A 255 23.55 -26.48 3.80
C GLU A 255 22.19 -25.93 4.28
N ILE A 256 21.43 -25.29 3.39
CA ILE A 256 20.10 -24.73 3.69
C ILE A 256 19.06 -25.86 3.86
N GLU A 257 19.20 -26.97 3.13
CA GLU A 257 18.27 -28.10 3.21
C GLU A 257 18.42 -28.83 4.55
N ASP A 258 19.65 -29.09 5.00
CA ASP A 258 19.96 -29.69 6.31
C ASP A 258 19.50 -28.82 7.48
N GLN A 259 19.72 -27.49 7.42
CA GLN A 259 19.24 -26.54 8.42
C GLN A 259 17.70 -26.56 8.54
N LYS A 260 16.98 -26.65 7.41
CA LYS A 260 15.51 -26.79 7.39
C LYS A 260 15.05 -28.13 7.96
N ALA A 261 15.73 -29.23 7.62
CA ALA A 261 15.41 -30.56 8.13
C ALA A 261 15.54 -30.61 9.67
N ALA A 262 16.66 -30.13 10.21
CA ALA A 262 16.90 -30.05 11.65
C ALA A 262 15.86 -29.18 12.37
N LEU A 263 15.48 -28.03 11.79
CA LEU A 263 14.42 -27.17 12.34
C LEU A 263 13.04 -27.84 12.34
N LYS A 264 12.73 -28.64 11.31
CA LYS A 264 11.46 -29.38 11.21
C LYS A 264 11.36 -30.45 12.30
N ASP A 265 12.40 -31.26 12.49
CA ASP A 265 12.44 -32.31 13.50
C ASP A 265 12.28 -31.75 14.93
N LEU A 266 12.93 -30.61 15.21
CA LEU A 266 12.76 -29.88 16.48
C LEU A 266 11.31 -29.42 16.69
N TRP A 267 10.59 -29.06 15.63
CA TRP A 267 9.19 -28.64 15.67
C TRP A 267 8.22 -29.81 15.88
N GLU A 268 8.49 -30.97 15.27
CA GLU A 268 7.73 -32.20 15.51
C GLU A 268 7.95 -32.75 16.94
N VAL A 269 9.18 -32.68 17.47
CA VAL A 269 9.47 -33.01 18.88
C VAL A 269 8.77 -32.03 19.84
N PHE A 270 8.75 -30.72 19.54
CA PHE A 270 8.06 -29.73 20.37
C PHE A 270 6.54 -29.95 20.38
N THR A 271 5.91 -30.10 19.22
CA THR A 271 4.45 -30.31 19.12
C THR A 271 4.01 -31.64 19.72
N THR A 272 4.83 -32.69 19.64
CA THR A 272 4.58 -33.97 20.34
C THR A 272 4.61 -33.80 21.86
N LYS A 273 5.60 -33.06 22.41
CA LYS A 273 5.66 -32.74 23.85
C LYS A 273 4.50 -31.86 24.33
N GLN A 274 3.96 -30.98 23.47
CA GLN A 274 2.76 -30.22 23.80
C GLN A 274 1.51 -31.12 23.87
N LYS A 275 1.32 -32.04 22.91
CA LYS A 275 0.21 -33.01 22.94
C LYS A 275 0.25 -33.92 24.19
N GLN A 276 1.45 -34.34 24.62
CA GLN A 276 1.64 -35.12 25.86
C GLN A 276 1.43 -34.32 27.17
N LYS A 277 1.11 -33.02 27.11
CA LYS A 277 0.74 -32.18 28.26
C LYS A 277 -0.76 -31.83 28.32
N ILE A 278 -1.55 -32.32 27.37
CA ILE A 278 -2.96 -31.97 27.18
C ILE A 278 -3.89 -33.18 27.42
N ASN A 279 -3.30 -34.38 27.58
CA ASN A 279 -3.93 -35.59 28.14
C ASN A 279 -3.29 -35.93 29.49
#